data_AF-A0A3M1ACK3-F1
#
_entry.id   AF-A0A3M1ACK3-F1
#
_cell.length_a   1.000
_cell.length_b   1.000
_cell.length_c   1.000
_cell.angle_alpha   90.00
_cell.angle_beta   90.00
_cell.angle_gamma   90.00
#
_symmetry.space_group_name_H-M   'P 1'
#
loop_
_entity.id
_entity.type
_entity.pdbx_description
1 polymer ?
#
loop_
_entity_poly.entity_id
_entity_poly.type
_entity_poly.pdbx_seq_one_letter_code
_entity_poly.pdbx_strand_id
1 'polypeptide(L)'
;ASRVGNTQTPAKNSGKTHCKNRGDEKMEGFSYVDIFATKGVEYLLVIGFLVVLVIFWRFLNSPSPATVSTQEAAWNLIPISDWFRFAENLFYHQGHSWAKPEDSGVVLVGMDDFAQKLLGRPRQVELPRVGAKLRQGEKAWNLHVDGKTIDMLSPVDGKVVAINEEVLHHPDLINQDPYEKGWLLKVRVRKMKTNLKNLLSGHLAKAWLEETENKLRERMTGEFGLALQDGGIPVSGIAMSLDPEHWEDVAREFLLTD
;
A
#
# COMPACT_ATOMS: atom_id res chain seq x y z
N ALA A 1 89.26 -73.78 59.91
CA ALA A 1 90.36 -74.26 59.05
C ALA A 1 89.83 -74.44 57.63
N SER A 2 90.65 -74.02 56.66
CA SER A 2 90.58 -74.19 55.18
C SER A 2 89.79 -75.41 54.68
N ARG A 3 88.86 -75.31 53.72
CA ARG A 3 88.97 -74.99 52.27
C ARG A 3 89.67 -76.11 51.47
N VAL A 4 88.92 -76.86 50.64
CA VAL A 4 89.27 -77.49 49.33
C VAL A 4 87.94 -77.95 48.69
N GLY A 5 87.59 -77.88 47.40
CA GLY A 5 88.14 -77.46 46.10
C GLY A 5 87.05 -77.81 45.04
N ASN A 6 86.65 -76.89 44.15
CA ASN A 6 87.02 -76.78 42.71
C ASN A 6 86.79 -78.09 41.91
N THR A 7 86.05 -78.16 40.78
CA THR A 7 86.29 -77.53 39.46
C THR A 7 85.07 -77.77 38.52
N GLN A 8 84.53 -76.73 37.87
CA GLN A 8 84.63 -76.35 36.43
C GLN A 8 83.58 -76.91 35.43
N THR A 9 82.78 -75.96 34.94
CA THR A 9 82.20 -75.72 33.59
C THR A 9 83.25 -75.84 32.45
N PRO A 10 83.00 -75.67 31.11
CA PRO A 10 82.00 -74.78 30.46
C PRO A 10 81.47 -75.23 29.07
N ALA A 11 80.59 -74.42 28.45
CA ALA A 11 80.79 -73.92 27.09
C ALA A 11 79.78 -72.82 26.74
N LYS A 12 80.28 -71.80 26.06
CA LYS A 12 79.68 -70.50 25.70
C LYS A 12 79.63 -70.43 24.18
N ASN A 13 78.64 -69.77 23.58
CA ASN A 13 78.86 -69.20 22.25
C ASN A 13 78.18 -67.84 22.08
N SER A 14 78.88 -66.96 21.38
CA SER A 14 78.64 -65.53 21.22
C SER A 14 78.63 -65.20 19.73
N GLY A 15 77.71 -64.35 19.29
CA GLY A 15 77.72 -63.72 17.97
C GLY A 15 77.26 -62.27 18.06
N LYS A 16 78.20 -61.33 17.88
CA LYS A 16 78.01 -59.90 17.54
C LYS A 16 77.46 -59.83 16.09
N THR A 17 76.81 -58.81 15.54
CA THR A 17 77.04 -57.35 15.48
C THR A 17 76.02 -56.79 14.47
N HIS A 18 75.38 -55.63 14.66
CA HIS A 18 75.38 -54.52 13.68
C HIS A 18 74.56 -53.32 14.20
N CYS A 19 75.12 -52.12 14.04
CA CYS A 19 74.48 -50.83 14.30
C CYS A 19 74.50 -50.06 12.96
N LYS A 20 73.35 -49.57 12.48
CA LYS A 20 73.29 -48.58 11.39
C LYS A 20 72.03 -47.71 11.48
N ASN A 21 72.25 -46.39 11.38
CA ASN A 21 71.29 -45.30 11.57
C ASN A 21 70.32 -45.07 10.39
N ARG A 22 69.20 -44.41 10.73
CA ARG A 22 68.46 -43.37 9.98
C ARG A 22 67.49 -43.83 8.89
N GLY A 23 66.21 -43.50 9.09
CA GLY A 23 65.16 -43.56 8.08
C GLY A 23 63.79 -43.24 8.67
N ASP A 24 63.49 -41.94 8.79
CA ASP A 24 62.16 -41.33 8.66
C ASP A 24 60.94 -42.16 9.09
N GLU A 25 60.58 -42.06 10.38
CA GLU A 25 59.17 -42.21 10.77
C GLU A 25 58.40 -41.01 10.22
N LYS A 26 57.86 -41.16 9.00
CA LYS A 26 56.77 -40.31 8.52
C LYS A 26 55.59 -40.52 9.45
N MET A 27 55.40 -39.59 10.39
CA MET A 27 54.07 -39.32 10.92
C MET A 27 53.18 -39.06 9.71
N GLU A 28 52.15 -39.89 9.51
CA GLU A 28 51.07 -39.55 8.58
C GLU A 28 50.36 -38.33 9.15
N GLY A 29 50.92 -37.15 8.83
CA GLY A 29 50.27 -35.90 9.03
C GLY A 29 49.00 -35.93 8.20
N PHE A 30 47.85 -35.92 8.86
CA PHE A 30 46.64 -35.41 8.24
C PHE A 30 47.02 -34.05 7.63
N SER A 31 47.10 -34.01 6.30
CA SER A 31 47.43 -32.82 5.55
C SER A 31 46.43 -31.75 5.98
N TYR A 32 46.91 -30.75 6.72
CA TYR A 32 46.09 -29.62 7.18
C TYR A 32 45.35 -28.96 6.01
N VAL A 33 45.91 -29.08 4.81
CA VAL A 33 45.38 -28.57 3.54
C VAL A 33 44.06 -29.24 3.12
N ASP A 34 43.81 -30.50 3.49
CA ASP A 34 42.61 -31.25 3.06
C ASP A 34 41.35 -30.93 3.88
N ILE A 35 41.50 -30.58 5.17
CA ILE A 35 40.38 -30.17 6.04
C ILE A 35 39.71 -28.89 5.50
N PHE A 36 40.50 -27.93 5.03
CA PHE A 36 39.98 -26.71 4.42
C PHE A 36 39.50 -26.91 2.98
N ALA A 37 40.02 -27.92 2.27
CA ALA A 37 39.60 -28.19 0.89
C ALA A 37 38.19 -28.80 0.81
N THR A 38 37.80 -29.68 1.75
CA THR A 38 36.45 -30.28 1.74
C THR A 38 35.43 -29.46 2.52
N LYS A 39 35.80 -28.88 3.67
CA LYS A 39 34.89 -28.07 4.50
C LYS A 39 34.83 -26.60 4.09
N GLY A 40 35.87 -26.07 3.45
CA GLY A 40 35.88 -24.69 2.97
C GLY A 40 34.82 -24.41 1.92
N VAL A 41 34.54 -25.38 1.04
CA VAL A 41 33.49 -25.25 0.01
C VAL A 41 32.09 -25.19 0.64
N GLU A 42 31.84 -26.00 1.66
CA GLU A 42 30.57 -25.97 2.41
C GLU A 42 30.35 -24.59 3.07
N TYR A 43 31.38 -24.04 3.72
CA TYR A 43 31.28 -22.71 4.32
C TYR A 43 31.07 -21.60 3.28
N LEU A 44 31.73 -21.67 2.12
CA LEU A 44 31.53 -20.69 1.04
C LEU A 44 30.11 -20.74 0.47
N LEU A 45 29.53 -21.94 0.32
CA LEU A 45 28.14 -22.09 -0.13
C LEU A 45 27.14 -21.57 0.91
N VAL A 46 27.36 -21.84 2.19
CA VAL A 46 26.49 -21.33 3.28
C VAL A 46 26.59 -19.81 3.38
N ILE A 47 27.79 -19.25 3.32
CA ILE A 47 27.99 -17.80 3.35
C ILE A 47 27.35 -17.14 2.13
N GLY A 48 27.51 -17.71 0.93
CA GLY A 48 26.86 -17.22 -0.28
C GLY A 48 25.34 -17.27 -0.19
N PHE A 49 24.78 -18.37 0.31
CA PHE A 49 23.34 -18.52 0.55
C PHE A 49 22.82 -17.48 1.55
N LEU A 50 23.54 -17.26 2.66
CA LEU A 50 23.16 -16.26 3.66
C LEU A 50 23.24 -14.82 3.10
N VAL A 51 24.23 -14.49 2.28
CA VAL A 51 24.34 -13.17 1.64
C VAL A 51 23.17 -12.94 0.68
N VAL A 52 22.85 -13.91 -0.18
CA VAL A 52 21.70 -13.83 -1.08
C VAL A 52 20.40 -13.75 -0.28
N LEU A 53 20.27 -14.53 0.79
CA LEU A 53 19.10 -14.51 1.66
C LEU A 53 18.96 -13.19 2.40
N VAL A 54 20.05 -12.56 2.86
CA VAL A 54 20.01 -11.22 3.49
C VAL A 54 19.66 -10.15 2.46
N ILE A 55 20.17 -10.22 1.22
CA ILE A 55 19.82 -9.28 0.15
C ILE A 55 18.35 -9.46 -0.26
N PHE A 56 17.89 -10.70 -0.40
CA PHE A 56 16.51 -11.05 -0.72
C PHE A 56 15.54 -10.68 0.41
N TRP A 57 15.92 -10.91 1.66
CA TRP A 57 15.17 -10.49 2.84
C TRP A 57 15.14 -8.97 2.95
N ARG A 58 16.25 -8.28 2.63
CA ARG A 58 16.30 -6.83 2.50
C ARG A 58 15.44 -6.34 1.34
N PHE A 59 15.28 -7.10 0.26
CA PHE A 59 14.41 -6.76 -0.87
C PHE A 59 12.92 -6.94 -0.53
N LEU A 60 12.55 -8.02 0.15
CA LEU A 60 11.18 -8.27 0.61
C LEU A 60 10.77 -7.37 1.79
N ASN A 61 11.70 -7.04 2.67
CA ASN A 61 11.50 -6.11 3.79
C ASN A 61 12.10 -4.73 3.54
N SER A 62 12.41 -4.38 2.28
CA SER A 62 12.63 -2.97 1.96
C SER A 62 11.30 -2.29 2.22
N PRO A 63 11.21 -1.35 3.17
CA PRO A 63 9.98 -0.58 3.32
C PRO A 63 9.69 0.04 1.95
N SER A 64 8.49 -0.22 1.41
CA SER A 64 8.01 0.48 0.21
C SER A 64 8.39 1.96 0.32
N PRO A 65 8.80 2.63 -0.76
CA PRO A 65 8.93 4.09 -0.75
C PRO A 65 7.52 4.69 -0.75
N ALA A 66 6.84 4.54 0.38
CA ALA A 66 5.66 5.25 0.80
C ALA A 66 5.94 5.75 2.23
N THR A 67 7.09 6.40 2.40
CA THR A 67 7.28 7.37 3.46
C THR A 67 7.27 8.73 2.79
N VAL A 68 6.06 9.16 2.39
CA VAL A 68 5.78 10.58 2.27
C VAL A 68 5.93 11.14 3.69
N SER A 69 7.03 11.88 3.88
CA SER A 69 7.23 12.92 4.89
C SER A 69 6.00 13.19 5.76
N THR A 70 5.94 12.58 6.94
CA THR A 70 4.98 12.96 7.98
C THR A 70 5.53 14.19 8.68
N GLN A 71 5.37 15.34 8.05
CA GLN A 71 5.67 16.62 8.69
C GLN A 71 4.49 17.56 8.43
N GLU A 72 3.62 17.59 9.44
CA GLU A 72 2.59 18.59 9.75
C GLU A 72 1.29 18.60 8.92
N ALA A 73 0.28 17.97 9.53
CA ALA A 73 -1.18 18.08 9.29
C ALA A 73 -1.71 17.58 7.95
N ALA A 74 -2.10 16.30 7.86
CA ALA A 74 -2.68 15.78 6.63
C ALA A 74 -3.71 14.69 6.93
N TRP A 75 -4.94 15.16 7.20
CA TRP A 75 -6.21 14.40 7.27
C TRP A 75 -6.23 13.16 8.16
N ASN A 76 -7.07 13.16 9.20
CA ASN A 76 -7.45 11.94 9.91
C ASN A 76 -8.25 11.04 8.95
N LEU A 77 -7.56 10.34 8.04
CA LEU A 77 -8.14 9.39 7.12
C LEU A 77 -8.48 8.13 7.90
N ILE A 78 -9.78 7.94 8.12
CA ILE A 78 -10.32 6.81 8.85
C ILE A 78 -10.86 5.83 7.80
N PRO A 79 -10.43 4.56 7.82
CA PRO A 79 -11.10 3.54 7.02
C PRO A 79 -12.53 3.37 7.53
N ILE A 80 -13.52 3.52 6.66
CA ILE A 80 -14.91 3.15 6.96
C ILE A 80 -15.05 1.63 6.85
N SER A 81 -14.44 1.08 5.82
CA SER A 81 -14.30 -0.35 5.58
C SER A 81 -12.93 -0.64 4.96
N ASP A 82 -12.65 -1.92 4.69
CA ASP A 82 -11.47 -2.30 3.90
C ASP A 82 -11.53 -1.74 2.47
N TRP A 83 -12.68 -1.24 2.05
CA TRP A 83 -12.92 -0.75 0.71
C TRP A 83 -12.66 0.74 0.54
N PHE A 84 -13.02 1.63 1.47
CA PHE A 84 -12.78 3.08 1.32
C PHE A 84 -12.49 3.85 2.62
N ARG A 85 -11.92 5.05 2.44
CA ARG A 85 -11.47 5.95 3.51
C ARG A 85 -12.27 7.25 3.48
N PHE A 86 -12.43 7.87 4.64
CA PHE A 86 -12.98 9.22 4.74
C PHE A 86 -12.10 10.11 5.62
N ALA A 87 -12.16 11.42 5.42
CA ALA A 87 -11.43 12.40 6.22
C ALA A 87 -12.38 13.06 7.23
N GLU A 88 -12.08 12.94 8.52
CA GLU A 88 -12.96 13.44 9.58
C GLU A 88 -13.15 14.97 9.58
N ASN A 89 -12.12 15.70 9.15
CA ASN A 89 -12.06 17.16 9.17
C ASN A 89 -12.59 17.82 7.89
N LEU A 90 -13.50 17.15 7.18
CA LEU A 90 -14.14 17.63 5.97
C LEU A 90 -15.66 17.76 6.13
N PHE A 91 -16.25 18.59 5.29
CA PHE A 91 -17.69 18.66 5.08
C PHE A 91 -18.05 17.90 3.81
N TYR A 92 -19.10 17.10 3.85
CA TYR A 92 -19.52 16.23 2.75
C TYR A 92 -20.92 16.61 2.29
N HIS A 93 -21.10 16.65 0.97
CA HIS A 93 -22.40 16.71 0.32
C HIS A 93 -22.87 15.29 0.00
N GLN A 94 -24.18 15.07 0.03
CA GLN A 94 -24.76 13.74 -0.22
C GLN A 94 -24.48 13.21 -1.64
N GLY A 95 -24.18 14.10 -2.60
CA GLY A 95 -23.67 13.75 -3.93
C GLY A 95 -22.15 13.47 -3.98
N HIS A 96 -21.57 12.99 -2.87
CA HIS A 96 -20.16 12.56 -2.76
C HIS A 96 -19.08 13.58 -3.17
N SER A 97 -19.39 14.87 -3.00
CA SER A 97 -18.39 15.93 -3.06
C SER A 97 -18.05 16.42 -1.66
N TRP A 98 -16.78 16.77 -1.44
CA TRP A 98 -16.29 17.29 -0.16
C TRP A 98 -15.91 18.76 -0.25
N ALA A 99 -15.96 19.44 0.88
CA ALA A 99 -15.62 20.84 1.06
C ALA A 99 -14.70 21.00 2.28
N LYS A 100 -13.54 21.63 2.07
CA LYS A 100 -12.61 22.07 3.13
C LYS A 100 -12.60 23.60 3.20
N PRO A 101 -13.11 24.22 4.27
CA PRO A 101 -12.90 25.63 4.50
C PRO A 101 -11.40 25.94 4.62
N GLU A 102 -10.91 26.89 3.82
CA GLU A 102 -9.59 27.50 3.94
C GLU A 102 -9.75 28.94 4.50
N ASP A 103 -8.64 29.64 4.63
CA ASP A 103 -8.62 31.04 5.04
C ASP A 103 -9.31 31.96 4.01
N SER A 104 -9.61 33.20 4.44
CA SER A 104 -10.11 34.27 3.55
C SER A 104 -11.42 33.96 2.81
N GLY A 105 -12.25 33.05 3.36
CA GLY A 105 -13.56 32.71 2.79
C GLY A 105 -13.48 31.89 1.51
N VAL A 106 -12.38 31.16 1.31
CA VAL A 106 -12.21 30.19 0.23
C VAL A 106 -12.53 28.78 0.77
N VAL A 107 -13.10 27.94 -0.08
CA VAL A 107 -13.38 26.54 0.19
C VAL A 107 -12.72 25.71 -0.90
N LEU A 108 -11.91 24.74 -0.50
CA LEU A 108 -11.39 23.72 -1.39
C LEU A 108 -12.46 22.65 -1.59
N VAL A 109 -12.67 22.21 -2.82
CA VAL A 109 -13.72 21.25 -3.20
C VAL A 109 -13.11 20.10 -3.99
N GLY A 110 -13.59 18.88 -3.74
CA GLY A 110 -13.21 17.69 -4.50
C GLY A 110 -14.26 16.58 -4.42
N MET A 111 -13.90 15.40 -4.92
CA MET A 111 -14.70 14.18 -4.88
C MET A 111 -14.16 13.22 -3.81
N ASP A 112 -15.04 12.52 -3.10
CA ASP A 112 -14.63 11.59 -2.05
C ASP A 112 -14.14 10.23 -2.56
N ASP A 113 -13.54 9.43 -1.66
CA ASP A 113 -13.00 8.11 -1.98
C ASP A 113 -14.08 7.08 -2.33
N PHE A 114 -15.31 7.28 -1.87
CA PHE A 114 -16.43 6.40 -2.23
C PHE A 114 -16.81 6.60 -3.70
N ALA A 115 -17.03 7.84 -4.14
CA ALA A 115 -17.41 8.12 -5.52
C ALA A 115 -16.33 7.71 -6.53
N GLN A 116 -15.05 7.94 -6.23
CA GLN A 116 -13.98 7.47 -7.13
C GLN A 116 -13.92 5.93 -7.23
N LYS A 117 -14.24 5.21 -6.15
CA LYS A 117 -14.31 3.74 -6.17
C LYS A 117 -15.59 3.22 -6.80
N LEU A 118 -16.69 3.95 -6.72
CA LEU A 118 -17.92 3.60 -7.40
C LEU A 118 -17.75 3.76 -8.92
N LEU A 119 -17.31 4.94 -9.35
CA LEU A 119 -17.17 5.29 -10.76
C LEU A 119 -15.97 4.61 -11.42
N GLY A 120 -14.86 4.49 -10.70
CA GLY A 120 -13.58 4.07 -11.24
C GLY A 120 -12.73 5.23 -11.74
N ARG A 121 -11.79 4.91 -12.64
CA ARG A 121 -10.76 5.86 -13.10
C ARG A 121 -11.28 6.75 -14.24
N PRO A 122 -11.37 8.08 -14.08
CA PRO A 122 -11.76 8.96 -15.17
C PRO A 122 -10.63 9.06 -16.20
N ARG A 123 -11.02 9.13 -17.47
CA ARG A 123 -10.12 9.44 -18.59
C ARG A 123 -9.95 10.94 -18.78
N GLN A 124 -10.97 11.73 -18.41
CA GLN A 124 -10.99 13.18 -18.52
C GLN A 124 -11.90 13.79 -17.46
N VAL A 125 -11.61 15.03 -17.07
CA VAL A 125 -12.37 15.82 -16.10
C VAL A 125 -12.68 17.17 -16.75
N GLU A 126 -13.94 17.62 -16.70
CA GLU A 126 -14.30 18.96 -17.17
C GLU A 126 -14.66 19.85 -15.99
N LEU A 127 -13.79 20.82 -15.72
CA LEU A 127 -13.97 21.77 -14.64
C LEU A 127 -14.56 23.09 -15.15
N PRO A 128 -15.40 23.77 -14.33
CA PRO A 128 -15.92 25.09 -14.66
C PRO A 128 -14.79 26.12 -14.72
N ARG A 129 -14.96 27.15 -15.55
CA ARG A 129 -13.96 28.23 -15.67
C ARG A 129 -13.85 29.05 -14.39
N VAL A 130 -12.65 29.56 -14.12
CA VAL A 130 -12.44 30.55 -13.05
C VAL A 130 -13.40 31.73 -13.25
N GLY A 131 -14.12 32.06 -12.19
CA GLY A 131 -15.15 33.10 -12.18
C GLY A 131 -16.58 32.61 -12.42
N ALA A 132 -16.79 31.33 -12.76
CA ALA A 132 -18.11 30.72 -12.80
C ALA A 132 -18.80 30.78 -11.43
N LYS A 133 -20.13 30.92 -11.43
CA LYS A 133 -20.95 30.82 -10.22
C LYS A 133 -21.38 29.37 -10.04
N LEU A 134 -21.19 28.85 -8.84
CA LEU A 134 -21.69 27.54 -8.43
C LEU A 134 -22.84 27.72 -7.46
N ARG A 135 -23.74 26.74 -7.46
CA ARG A 135 -24.84 26.63 -6.50
C ARG A 135 -24.79 25.28 -5.81
N GLN A 136 -24.98 25.27 -4.49
CA GLN A 136 -24.99 24.07 -3.68
C GLN A 136 -26.09 23.12 -4.18
N GLY A 137 -25.73 21.86 -4.42
CA GLY A 137 -26.64 20.84 -4.95
C GLY A 137 -26.92 20.92 -6.45
N GLU A 138 -26.34 21.89 -7.19
CA GLU A 138 -26.43 21.94 -8.65
C GLU A 138 -25.14 21.38 -9.29
N LYS A 139 -25.24 20.94 -10.56
CA LYS A 139 -24.13 20.46 -11.38
C LYS A 139 -23.00 21.49 -11.42
N ALA A 140 -21.78 21.04 -11.11
CA ALA A 140 -20.61 21.89 -11.05
C ALA A 140 -19.50 21.47 -12.01
N TRP A 141 -19.22 20.17 -12.12
CA TRP A 141 -18.25 19.59 -13.05
C TRP A 141 -18.75 18.23 -13.54
N ASN A 142 -18.06 17.65 -14.51
CA ASN A 142 -18.32 16.29 -14.96
C ASN A 142 -17.02 15.48 -15.10
N LEU A 143 -17.18 14.16 -15.11
CA LEU A 143 -16.12 13.17 -15.26
C LEU A 143 -16.45 12.31 -16.47
N HIS A 144 -15.44 11.99 -17.28
CA HIS A 144 -15.58 11.05 -18.38
C HIS A 144 -14.93 9.73 -18.00
N VAL A 145 -15.75 8.72 -17.75
CA VAL A 145 -15.33 7.40 -17.30
C VAL A 145 -15.83 6.37 -18.31
N ASP A 146 -14.91 5.61 -18.90
CA ASP A 146 -15.18 4.56 -19.88
C ASP A 146 -16.19 4.91 -21.00
N GLY A 147 -16.12 6.16 -21.52
CA GLY A 147 -17.00 6.62 -22.60
C GLY A 147 -18.34 7.20 -22.15
N LYS A 148 -18.55 7.31 -20.83
CA LYS A 148 -19.74 7.91 -20.22
C LYS A 148 -19.39 9.20 -19.51
N THR A 149 -20.33 10.13 -19.47
CA THR A 149 -20.20 11.41 -18.77
C THR A 149 -21.03 11.38 -17.49
N ILE A 150 -20.38 11.60 -16.35
CA ILE A 150 -20.99 11.64 -15.03
C ILE A 150 -20.90 13.04 -14.48
N ASP A 151 -22.06 13.56 -14.07
CA ASP A 151 -22.14 14.87 -13.46
C ASP A 151 -21.86 14.78 -11.96
N MET A 152 -21.32 15.86 -11.39
CA MET A 152 -21.05 15.99 -9.96
C MET A 152 -21.60 17.31 -9.44
N LEU A 153 -22.14 17.26 -8.23
CA LEU A 153 -22.81 18.40 -7.60
C LEU A 153 -21.84 19.25 -6.77
N SER A 154 -22.05 20.57 -6.79
CA SER A 154 -21.31 21.47 -5.91
C SER A 154 -21.71 21.27 -4.44
N PRO A 155 -20.76 21.14 -3.51
CA PRO A 155 -21.07 21.13 -2.08
C PRO A 155 -21.36 22.53 -1.55
N VAL A 156 -21.05 23.60 -2.30
CA VAL A 156 -21.18 25.00 -1.82
C VAL A 156 -21.65 25.96 -2.93
N ASP A 157 -22.34 27.02 -2.51
CA ASP A 157 -22.63 28.22 -3.29
C ASP A 157 -21.42 29.16 -3.30
N GLY A 158 -21.01 29.62 -4.49
CA GLY A 158 -19.93 30.59 -4.56
C GLY A 158 -19.45 30.92 -5.96
N LYS A 159 -18.26 31.49 -6.03
CA LYS A 159 -17.58 31.81 -7.28
C LYS A 159 -16.25 31.06 -7.35
N VAL A 160 -16.01 30.33 -8.44
CA VAL A 160 -14.74 29.64 -8.67
C VAL A 160 -13.61 30.67 -8.73
N VAL A 161 -12.56 30.48 -7.94
CA VAL A 161 -11.38 31.35 -7.91
C VAL A 161 -10.11 30.66 -8.41
N ALA A 162 -10.06 29.33 -8.36
CA ALA A 162 -9.02 28.53 -8.99
C ALA A 162 -9.56 27.14 -9.33
N ILE A 163 -8.90 26.49 -10.27
CA ILE A 163 -9.13 25.10 -10.66
C ILE A 163 -7.81 24.33 -10.51
N ASN A 164 -7.87 23.02 -10.32
CA ASN A 164 -6.69 22.19 -10.29
C ASN A 164 -6.28 21.79 -11.72
N GLU A 165 -5.31 22.49 -12.28
CA GLU A 165 -4.78 22.19 -13.62
C GLU A 165 -4.07 20.83 -13.68
N GLU A 166 -3.49 20.38 -12.56
CA GLU A 166 -2.80 19.08 -12.50
C GLU A 166 -3.76 17.93 -12.78
N VAL A 167 -4.98 17.99 -12.23
CA VAL A 167 -6.04 16.99 -12.45
C VAL A 167 -6.55 16.99 -13.89
N LEU A 168 -6.51 18.13 -14.60
CA LEU A 168 -6.90 18.18 -16.01
C LEU A 168 -5.90 17.42 -16.90
N HIS A 169 -4.62 17.43 -16.52
CA HIS A 169 -3.56 16.70 -17.22
C HIS A 169 -3.38 15.25 -16.72
N HIS A 170 -3.66 15.02 -15.44
CA HIS A 170 -3.55 13.74 -14.74
C HIS A 170 -4.83 13.42 -13.96
N PRO A 171 -5.92 13.02 -14.64
CA PRO A 171 -7.20 12.70 -14.01
C PRO A 171 -7.13 11.60 -12.93
N ASP A 172 -6.12 10.75 -13.00
CA ASP A 172 -5.89 9.65 -12.06
C ASP A 172 -5.51 10.08 -10.65
N LEU A 173 -5.13 11.35 -10.47
CA LEU A 173 -4.91 11.93 -9.14
C LEU A 173 -6.18 11.86 -8.28
N ILE A 174 -7.36 11.93 -8.90
CA ILE A 174 -8.63 11.82 -8.17
C ILE A 174 -8.78 10.44 -7.50
N ASN A 175 -8.27 9.37 -8.14
CA ASN A 175 -8.31 8.02 -7.57
C ASN A 175 -7.17 7.76 -6.59
N GLN A 176 -5.99 8.33 -6.85
CA GLN A 176 -4.79 8.09 -6.03
C GLN A 176 -4.84 8.83 -4.70
N ASP A 177 -5.30 10.09 -4.73
CA ASP A 177 -5.25 10.98 -3.59
C ASP A 177 -6.43 11.97 -3.60
N PRO A 178 -7.67 11.46 -3.35
CA PRO A 178 -8.90 12.26 -3.50
C PRO A 178 -8.99 13.47 -2.56
N TYR A 179 -8.23 13.50 -1.47
CA TYR A 179 -8.37 14.50 -0.40
C TYR A 179 -7.23 15.53 -0.36
N GLU A 180 -6.04 15.20 -0.89
CA GLU A 180 -4.94 16.17 -1.01
C GLU A 180 -4.78 16.61 -2.46
N LYS A 181 -4.08 15.83 -3.30
CA LYS A 181 -3.74 16.23 -4.67
C LYS A 181 -4.93 16.23 -5.63
N GLY A 182 -5.96 15.45 -5.33
CA GLY A 182 -7.18 15.29 -6.12
C GLY A 182 -8.24 16.37 -5.90
N TRP A 183 -7.93 17.47 -5.22
CA TRP A 183 -8.83 18.62 -5.15
C TRP A 183 -9.14 19.14 -6.56
N LEU A 184 -10.34 19.69 -6.77
CA LEU A 184 -10.83 20.08 -8.08
C LEU A 184 -10.93 21.60 -8.22
N LEU A 185 -11.54 22.26 -7.22
CA LEU A 185 -11.89 23.68 -7.29
C LEU A 185 -11.54 24.39 -5.99
N LYS A 186 -11.15 25.66 -6.11
CA LYS A 186 -11.22 26.63 -4.99
C LYS A 186 -12.40 27.57 -5.25
N VAL A 187 -13.30 27.68 -4.29
CA VAL A 187 -14.55 28.44 -4.41
C VAL A 187 -14.59 29.51 -3.33
N ARG A 188 -14.82 30.77 -3.73
CA ARG A 188 -15.04 31.86 -2.78
C ARG A 188 -16.50 31.89 -2.34
N VAL A 189 -16.71 31.74 -1.03
CA VAL A 189 -18.03 31.64 -0.40
C VAL A 189 -18.29 32.87 0.47
N ARG A 190 -19.41 33.56 0.25
CA ARG A 190 -19.76 34.78 1.03
C ARG A 190 -20.38 34.46 2.39
N LYS A 191 -21.17 33.39 2.47
CA LYS A 191 -21.93 32.99 3.68
C LYS A 191 -21.49 31.59 4.12
N MET A 192 -20.26 31.49 4.63
CA MET A 192 -19.64 30.21 5.01
C MET A 192 -20.53 29.40 5.96
N LYS A 193 -21.00 30.01 7.06
CA LYS A 193 -21.84 29.34 8.06
C LYS A 193 -23.14 28.77 7.48
N THR A 194 -23.74 29.43 6.49
CA THR A 194 -24.97 28.94 5.85
C THR A 194 -24.69 27.76 4.93
N ASN A 195 -23.60 27.83 4.16
CA ASN A 195 -23.20 26.78 3.24
C ASN A 195 -22.88 25.47 3.96
N LEU A 196 -22.12 25.54 5.05
CA LEU A 196 -21.68 24.36 5.78
C LEU A 196 -22.78 23.70 6.61
N LYS A 197 -23.89 24.39 6.91
CA LYS A 197 -25.00 23.84 7.70
C LYS A 197 -25.72 22.68 7.03
N ASN A 198 -25.75 22.67 5.71
CA ASN A 198 -26.41 21.63 4.92
C ASN A 198 -25.48 20.46 4.59
N LEU A 199 -24.24 20.50 5.06
CA LEU A 199 -23.24 19.47 4.80
C LEU A 199 -23.05 18.58 6.03
N LEU A 200 -22.67 17.33 5.76
CA LEU A 200 -22.39 16.32 6.77
C LEU A 200 -20.93 16.46 7.22
N SER A 201 -20.64 16.27 8.51
CA SER A 201 -19.26 16.29 9.03
C SER A 201 -19.13 15.39 10.26
N GLY A 202 -17.89 15.03 10.62
CA GLY A 202 -17.58 14.20 11.78
C GLY A 202 -18.39 12.89 11.80
N HIS A 203 -19.07 12.63 12.92
CA HIS A 203 -19.84 11.40 13.09
C HIS A 203 -21.02 11.26 12.12
N LEU A 204 -21.63 12.37 11.68
CA LEU A 204 -22.76 12.33 10.75
C LEU A 204 -22.29 11.91 9.36
N ALA A 205 -21.15 12.45 8.90
CA ALA A 205 -20.55 12.06 7.64
C ALA A 205 -20.16 10.58 7.66
N LYS A 206 -19.55 10.12 8.77
CA LYS A 206 -19.20 8.72 8.97
C LYS A 206 -20.42 7.79 8.88
N ALA A 207 -21.45 8.05 9.67
CA ALA A 207 -22.66 7.22 9.68
C ALA A 207 -23.36 7.20 8.32
N TRP A 208 -23.40 8.33 7.62
CA TRP A 208 -23.94 8.40 6.26
C TRP A 208 -23.14 7.57 5.26
N LEU A 209 -21.80 7.60 5.32
CA LEU A 209 -20.96 6.78 4.44
C LEU A 209 -21.12 5.28 4.72
N GLU A 210 -21.21 4.88 6.00
CA GLU A 210 -21.50 3.49 6.40
C GLU A 210 -22.89 3.02 5.89
N GLU A 211 -23.91 3.87 5.99
CA GLU A 211 -25.24 3.58 5.44
C GLU A 211 -25.21 3.47 3.91
N THR A 212 -24.49 4.38 3.25
CA THR A 212 -24.32 4.40 1.80
C THR A 212 -23.64 3.12 1.29
N GLU A 213 -22.59 2.66 1.98
CA GLU A 213 -21.94 1.38 1.67
C GLU A 213 -22.90 0.19 1.81
N ASN A 214 -23.69 0.16 2.88
CA ASN A 214 -24.68 -0.89 3.09
C ASN A 214 -25.74 -0.90 1.98
N LYS A 215 -26.25 0.26 1.59
CA LYS A 215 -27.19 0.39 0.46
C LYS A 215 -26.59 -0.12 -0.83
N LEU A 216 -25.34 0.25 -1.12
CA LEU A 216 -24.67 -0.24 -2.32
C LEU A 216 -24.52 -1.77 -2.28
N ARG A 217 -24.12 -2.33 -1.13
CA ARG A 217 -23.99 -3.78 -0.96
C ARG A 217 -25.33 -4.50 -1.14
N GLU A 218 -26.43 -3.97 -0.60
CA GLU A 218 -27.78 -4.51 -0.78
C GLU A 218 -28.21 -4.45 -2.25
N ARG A 219 -27.95 -3.33 -2.93
CA ARG A 219 -28.20 -3.20 -4.38
C ARG A 219 -27.43 -4.25 -5.16
N MET A 220 -26.14 -4.40 -4.86
CA MET A 220 -25.24 -5.34 -5.52
C MET A 220 -25.65 -6.82 -5.31
N THR A 221 -26.04 -7.17 -4.08
CA THR A 221 -26.46 -8.54 -3.73
C THR A 221 -27.84 -8.88 -4.26
N GLY A 222 -28.78 -7.93 -4.23
CA GLY A 222 -30.16 -8.14 -4.68
C GLY A 222 -30.33 -8.17 -6.19
N GLU A 223 -29.68 -7.27 -6.93
CA GLU A 223 -29.89 -7.11 -8.38
C GLU A 223 -28.97 -8.00 -9.22
N PHE A 224 -27.74 -8.27 -8.76
CA PHE A 224 -26.74 -8.98 -9.56
C PHE A 224 -26.43 -10.40 -9.07
N GLY A 225 -27.09 -10.86 -7.99
CA GLY A 225 -26.83 -12.19 -7.42
C GLY A 225 -25.37 -12.43 -7.02
N LEU A 226 -24.57 -11.34 -6.95
CA LEU A 226 -23.20 -11.33 -6.49
C LEU A 226 -23.22 -11.47 -4.96
N ALA A 227 -23.53 -12.67 -4.48
CA ALA A 227 -23.11 -13.03 -3.14
C ALA A 227 -21.58 -13.01 -3.17
N LEU A 228 -20.98 -12.01 -2.52
CA LEU A 228 -19.55 -12.04 -2.19
C LEU A 228 -19.33 -13.27 -1.29
N GLN A 229 -19.08 -14.42 -1.91
CA GLN A 229 -19.04 -15.72 -1.25
C GLN A 229 -17.95 -15.78 -0.16
N ASP A 230 -16.93 -14.93 -0.29
CA ASP A 230 -15.78 -14.85 0.62
C ASP A 230 -15.69 -13.53 1.42
N GLY A 231 -16.72 -12.67 1.37
CA GLY A 231 -16.61 -11.33 1.99
C GLY A 231 -15.49 -10.47 1.38
N GLY A 232 -15.12 -10.75 0.13
CA GLY A 232 -14.03 -10.05 -0.56
C GLY A 232 -14.28 -8.56 -0.76
N ILE A 233 -13.21 -7.79 -0.83
CA ILE A 233 -13.26 -6.34 -1.02
C ILE A 233 -13.79 -6.05 -2.43
N PRO A 234 -14.82 -5.18 -2.57
CA PRO A 234 -15.29 -4.74 -3.89
C PRO A 234 -14.15 -4.10 -4.70
N VAL A 235 -13.99 -4.46 -5.98
CA VAL A 235 -12.93 -3.90 -6.84
C VAL A 235 -13.27 -2.45 -7.20
N SER A 236 -12.29 -1.53 -7.21
CA SER A 236 -12.55 -0.15 -7.68
C SER A 236 -13.21 -0.16 -9.07
N GLY A 237 -14.28 0.61 -9.22
CA GLY A 237 -15.11 0.61 -10.42
C GLY A 237 -16.15 -0.50 -10.45
N ILE A 238 -16.69 -0.94 -9.30
CA ILE A 238 -17.73 -2.00 -9.27
C ILE A 238 -18.87 -1.69 -10.20
N ALA A 239 -19.29 -0.42 -10.30
CA ALA A 239 -20.32 -0.06 -11.25
C ALA A 239 -19.97 -0.56 -12.66
N MET A 240 -18.71 -0.47 -13.10
CA MET A 240 -18.26 -0.90 -14.44
C MET A 240 -18.30 -2.42 -14.65
N SER A 241 -18.34 -3.21 -13.57
CA SER A 241 -18.56 -4.66 -13.69
C SER A 241 -20.03 -5.02 -13.95
N LEU A 242 -20.92 -4.03 -13.83
CA LEU A 242 -22.33 -4.15 -14.15
C LEU A 242 -22.56 -3.88 -15.64
N ASP A 243 -23.67 -4.38 -16.17
CA ASP A 243 -24.12 -4.05 -17.54
C ASP A 243 -24.19 -2.51 -17.72
N PRO A 244 -23.75 -1.96 -18.87
CA PRO A 244 -23.80 -0.53 -19.13
C PRO A 244 -25.12 0.17 -18.78
N GLU A 245 -26.29 -0.46 -18.96
CA GLU A 245 -27.56 0.18 -18.58
C GLU A 245 -27.69 0.36 -17.06
N HIS A 246 -27.31 -0.66 -16.27
CA HIS A 246 -27.45 -0.62 -14.82
C HIS A 246 -26.38 0.23 -14.13
N TRP A 247 -25.21 0.42 -14.77
CA TRP A 247 -24.15 1.31 -14.30
C TRP A 247 -24.64 2.75 -14.12
N GLU A 248 -25.42 3.27 -15.07
CA GLU A 248 -25.85 4.68 -15.06
C GLU A 248 -26.84 4.93 -13.94
N ASP A 249 -27.78 4.01 -13.76
CA ASP A 249 -28.79 4.12 -12.72
C ASP A 249 -28.15 4.11 -11.32
N VAL A 250 -27.18 3.22 -11.09
CA VAL A 250 -26.43 3.18 -9.83
C VAL A 250 -25.62 4.47 -9.63
N ALA A 251 -24.89 4.94 -10.66
CA ALA A 251 -24.13 6.18 -10.53
C ALA A 251 -25.03 7.38 -10.22
N ARG A 252 -26.18 7.50 -10.90
CA ARG A 252 -27.15 8.60 -10.70
C ARG A 252 -27.80 8.55 -9.33
N GLU A 253 -28.19 7.37 -8.86
CA GLU A 253 -28.79 7.16 -7.56
C GLU A 253 -27.86 7.64 -6.43
N PHE A 254 -26.59 7.22 -6.46
CA PHE A 254 -25.64 7.53 -5.40
C PHE A 254 -25.08 8.95 -5.50
N LEU A 255 -24.92 9.51 -6.70
CA LEU A 255 -24.38 10.86 -6.89
C LEU A 255 -25.45 11.97 -6.89
N LEU A 256 -26.73 11.59 -6.81
CA LEU A 256 -27.89 12.50 -6.85
C LEU A 256 -27.96 13.33 -8.12
N THR A 257 -27.65 12.74 -9.27
CA THR A 257 -27.69 13.42 -10.58
C THR A 257 -28.77 12.84 -11.49
N ASP A 258 -29.48 13.71 -12.20
CA ASP A 258 -30.58 13.35 -13.13
C ASP A 258 -30.08 12.72 -14.45
#